data_AF-A0A5D2TFC4-F1
#
_entry.id   AF-A0A5D2TFC4-F1
#
_cell.length_a   1.000
_cell.length_b   1.000
_cell.length_c   1.000
_cell.angle_alpha   90.00
_cell.angle_beta   90.00
_cell.angle_gamma   90.00
#
_symmetry.space_group_name_H-M   'P 1'
#
loop_
_entity.id
_entity.type
_entity.pdbx_description
1 polymer ?
#
loop_
_entity_poly.entity_id
_entity_poly.type
_entity_poly.pdbx_seq_one_letter_code
_entity_poly.pdbx_strand_id
1 'polypeptide(L)'
;MSKLNNSLQVELNLKLQKYGTLSREQLSYLFDRFSLLIAQPDFKKRILDAVNDKQEPVAVTTAVQEEIFLEMGVDPSFGLACLGKVNMTYENDQDLMIRYYRFVANEELACDEAELGPEGFAEKLHSQQKLHEQLHHQMEDANFESEASILSAEQIQEIVRRRVSPLFRPS
;
A
#
# COMPACT_ATOMS: atom_id res chain seq x y z
N MET A 1 5.24 -32.02 12.48
CA MET A 1 4.87 -31.95 11.04
C MET A 1 4.88 -30.52 10.45
N SER A 2 5.07 -29.45 11.23
CA SER A 2 5.10 -28.07 10.70
C SER A 2 6.40 -27.67 9.97
N LYS A 3 7.56 -28.18 10.40
CA LYS A 3 8.87 -27.79 9.84
C LYS A 3 9.11 -28.28 8.41
N LEU A 4 8.57 -29.45 8.03
CA LEU A 4 8.76 -30.03 6.71
C LEU A 4 7.97 -29.27 5.63
N ASN A 5 6.76 -28.81 5.99
CA ASN A 5 5.90 -28.03 5.10
C ASN A 5 6.50 -26.63 4.82
N ASN A 6 7.12 -26.03 5.83
CA ASN A 6 7.78 -24.73 5.69
C ASN A 6 9.03 -24.81 4.79
N SER A 7 9.80 -25.90 4.88
CA SER A 7 11.00 -26.09 4.06
C SER A 7 10.67 -26.26 2.58
N LEU A 8 9.59 -26.99 2.25
CA LEU A 8 9.11 -27.15 0.88
C LEU A 8 8.55 -25.83 0.32
N GLN A 9 7.87 -25.03 1.14
CA GLN A 9 7.36 -23.70 0.77
C GLN A 9 8.51 -22.75 0.39
N VAL A 10 9.57 -22.72 1.21
CA VAL A 10 10.78 -21.91 0.96
C VAL A 10 11.48 -22.37 -0.33
N GLU A 11 11.59 -23.68 -0.56
CA GLU A 11 12.22 -24.23 -1.76
C GLU A 11 11.40 -23.97 -3.05
N LEU A 12 10.07 -23.94 -2.94
CA LEU A 12 9.18 -23.55 -4.03
C LEU A 12 9.31 -22.04 -4.33
N ASN A 13 9.38 -21.20 -3.30
CA ASN A 13 9.58 -19.76 -3.44
C ASN A 13 10.94 -19.42 -4.08
N LEU A 14 12.01 -20.13 -3.71
CA LEU A 14 13.32 -20.03 -4.38
C LEU A 14 13.28 -20.47 -5.85
N LYS A 15 12.44 -21.45 -6.20
CA LYS A 15 12.24 -21.85 -7.61
C LYS A 15 11.41 -20.83 -8.39
N LEU A 16 10.45 -20.16 -7.75
CA LEU A 16 9.66 -19.09 -8.38
C LEU A 16 10.50 -17.85 -8.71
N GLN A 17 11.58 -17.58 -7.96
CA GLN A 17 12.55 -16.54 -8.30
C GLN A 17 13.21 -16.76 -9.69
N LYS A 18 13.19 -17.99 -10.22
CA LYS A 18 13.70 -18.30 -11.58
C LYS A 18 12.80 -17.80 -12.72
N TYR A 19 11.58 -17.33 -12.43
CA TYR A 19 10.62 -16.85 -13.43
C TYR A 19 10.60 -15.32 -13.59
N GLY A 20 11.48 -14.60 -12.88
CA GLY A 20 11.83 -13.21 -13.18
C GLY A 20 11.10 -12.12 -12.39
N THR A 21 9.97 -12.42 -11.72
CA THR A 21 9.20 -11.47 -10.91
C THR A 21 8.48 -12.16 -9.74
N LEU A 22 7.90 -11.37 -8.81
CA LEU A 22 6.99 -11.87 -7.78
C LEU A 22 5.66 -12.32 -8.40
N SER A 23 5.09 -13.40 -7.88
CA SER A 23 3.74 -13.85 -8.26
C SER A 23 2.66 -12.87 -7.80
N ARG A 24 1.48 -12.96 -8.42
CA ARG A 24 0.28 -12.19 -8.05
C ARG A 24 -0.10 -12.38 -6.58
N GLU A 25 0.02 -13.60 -6.07
CA GLU A 25 -0.29 -13.94 -4.68
C GLU A 25 0.71 -13.32 -3.71
N GLN A 26 2.01 -13.34 -4.04
CA GLN A 26 3.06 -12.69 -3.23
C GLN A 26 2.90 -11.17 -3.20
N LEU A 27 2.59 -10.55 -4.35
CA LEU A 27 2.28 -9.11 -4.41
C LEU A 27 1.05 -8.78 -3.59
N SER A 28 -0.02 -9.57 -3.72
CA SER A 28 -1.24 -9.40 -2.93
C SER A 28 -0.96 -9.49 -1.43
N TYR A 29 -0.17 -10.48 -1.00
CA TYR A 29 0.22 -10.63 0.41
C TYR A 29 1.03 -9.43 0.88
N LEU A 30 2.02 -8.98 0.11
CA LEU A 30 2.81 -7.79 0.43
C LEU A 30 1.90 -6.57 0.65
N PHE A 31 0.97 -6.30 -0.27
CA PHE A 31 0.10 -5.13 -0.19
C PHE A 31 -0.79 -5.15 1.05
N ASP A 32 -1.40 -6.30 1.35
CA ASP A 32 -2.31 -6.44 2.48
C ASP A 32 -1.53 -6.40 3.81
N ARG A 33 -0.40 -7.10 3.88
CA ARG A 33 0.45 -7.14 5.08
C ARG A 33 1.05 -5.77 5.38
N PHE A 34 1.56 -5.07 4.37
CA PHE A 34 2.10 -3.72 4.50
C PHE A 34 1.01 -2.76 4.99
N SER A 35 -0.17 -2.77 4.37
CA SER A 35 -1.30 -1.92 4.78
C SER A 35 -1.70 -2.14 6.24
N LEU A 36 -1.62 -3.38 6.75
CA LEU A 36 -1.91 -3.68 8.14
C LEU A 36 -0.83 -3.15 9.08
N LEU A 37 0.44 -3.29 8.71
CA LEU A 37 1.57 -2.85 9.53
C LEU A 37 1.65 -1.33 9.62
N ILE A 38 1.48 -0.61 8.50
CA ILE A 38 1.59 0.87 8.51
C ILE A 38 0.46 1.57 9.28
N ALA A 39 -0.65 0.87 9.52
CA ALA A 39 -1.77 1.37 10.31
C ALA A 39 -1.54 1.20 11.82
N GLN A 40 -0.50 0.48 12.24
CA GLN A 40 -0.25 0.22 13.66
C GLN A 40 0.41 1.43 14.34
N PRO A 41 0.06 1.72 15.61
CA PRO A 41 0.71 2.78 16.39
C PRO A 41 2.22 2.59 16.49
N ASP A 42 2.69 1.34 16.60
CA ASP A 42 4.11 1.01 16.70
C ASP A 42 4.88 1.42 15.44
N PHE A 43 4.27 1.23 14.26
CA PHE A 43 4.84 1.71 13.00
C PHE A 43 4.88 3.24 12.97
N LYS A 44 3.76 3.90 13.32
CA LYS A 44 3.69 5.38 13.34
C LYS A 44 4.75 5.99 14.25
N LYS A 45 5.01 5.35 15.39
CA LYS A 45 6.11 5.72 16.28
C LYS A 45 7.47 5.47 15.63
N ARG A 46 7.70 4.28 15.07
CA ARG A 46 8.97 3.91 14.41
C ARG A 46 9.37 4.88 13.30
N ILE A 47 8.44 5.26 12.43
CA ILE A 47 8.72 6.17 11.32
C ILE A 47 8.95 7.61 11.79
N LEU A 48 8.20 8.06 12.81
CA LEU A 48 8.40 9.38 13.41
C LEU A 48 9.75 9.49 14.14
N ASP A 49 10.13 8.45 14.89
CA ASP A 49 11.44 8.39 15.56
C ASP A 49 12.58 8.47 14.52
N ALA A 50 12.44 7.80 13.38
CA ALA A 50 13.41 7.87 12.28
C ALA A 50 13.54 9.28 11.68
N VAL A 51 12.41 9.96 11.43
CA VAL A 51 12.41 11.36 10.95
C VAL A 51 13.07 12.29 11.95
N ASN A 52 12.78 12.13 13.25
CA ASN A 52 13.43 12.90 14.32
C ASN A 52 14.95 12.68 14.37
N ASP A 53 15.39 11.46 14.06
CA ASP A 53 16.80 11.07 13.91
C ASP A 53 17.41 11.48 12.56
N LYS A 54 16.69 12.28 11.75
CA LYS A 54 17.09 12.76 10.41
C LYS A 54 17.31 11.64 9.39
N GLN A 55 16.62 10.52 9.55
CA GLN A 55 16.58 9.46 8.56
C GLN A 55 15.40 9.69 7.61
N GLU A 56 15.55 9.22 6.38
CA GLU A 56 14.48 9.25 5.39
C GLU A 56 13.38 8.25 5.81
N PRO A 57 12.10 8.66 5.87
CA PRO A 57 11.00 7.77 6.26
C PRO A 57 10.83 6.58 5.30
N VAL A 58 11.22 6.76 4.04
CA VAL A 58 11.23 5.68 3.03
C VAL A 58 12.15 4.52 3.43
N ALA A 59 13.20 4.77 4.23
CA ALA A 59 14.04 3.69 4.74
C ALA A 59 13.26 2.79 5.73
N VAL A 60 12.33 3.37 6.50
CA VAL A 60 11.48 2.63 7.43
C VAL A 60 10.43 1.81 6.68
N THR A 61 9.78 2.40 5.66
CA THR A 61 8.81 1.66 4.83
C THR A 61 9.51 0.56 4.04
N THR A 62 10.70 0.82 3.51
CA THR A 62 11.54 -0.18 2.84
C THR A 62 11.87 -1.33 3.79
N ALA A 63 12.32 -1.05 5.02
CA ALA A 63 12.61 -2.10 6.00
C ALA A 63 11.38 -2.96 6.32
N VAL A 64 10.17 -2.38 6.37
CA VAL A 64 8.93 -3.16 6.52
C VAL A 64 8.67 -4.03 5.29
N GLN A 65 8.90 -3.54 4.07
CA GLN A 65 8.80 -4.37 2.86
C GLN A 65 9.78 -5.54 2.91
N GLU A 66 11.03 -5.31 3.33
CA GLU A 66 12.05 -6.35 3.51
C GLU A 66 11.65 -7.40 4.55
N GLU A 67 11.11 -6.97 5.70
CA GLU A 67 10.57 -7.85 6.74
C GLU A 67 9.46 -8.76 6.17
N ILE A 68 8.54 -8.21 5.37
CA ILE A 68 7.48 -8.97 4.72
C ILE A 68 8.02 -9.93 3.66
N PHE A 69 9.04 -9.53 2.89
CA PHE A 69 9.70 -10.43 1.94
C PHE A 69 10.34 -11.62 2.68
N LEU A 70 11.02 -11.39 3.79
CA LEU A 70 11.58 -12.46 4.62
C LEU A 70 10.49 -13.37 5.19
N GLU A 71 9.34 -12.82 5.65
CA GLU A 71 8.17 -13.62 6.07
C GLU A 71 7.70 -14.58 4.96
N MET A 72 7.73 -14.14 3.70
CA MET A 72 7.37 -14.95 2.54
C MET A 72 8.47 -15.91 2.08
N GLY A 73 9.68 -15.88 2.66
CA GLY A 73 10.84 -16.61 2.16
C GLY A 73 11.35 -16.07 0.81
N VAL A 74 11.16 -14.78 0.56
CA VAL A 74 11.66 -14.04 -0.60
C VAL A 74 12.90 -13.26 -0.18
N ASP A 75 13.94 -13.28 -1.01
CA ASP A 75 15.11 -12.44 -0.80
C ASP A 75 14.73 -10.95 -0.92
N PRO A 76 15.04 -10.08 0.07
CA PRO A 76 14.62 -8.69 0.03
C PRO A 76 15.15 -7.90 -1.18
N SER A 77 16.41 -8.11 -1.58
CA SER A 77 16.98 -7.44 -2.76
C SER A 77 16.26 -7.84 -4.04
N PHE A 78 15.91 -9.13 -4.17
CA PHE A 78 15.07 -9.62 -5.26
C PHE A 78 13.65 -9.02 -5.20
N GLY A 79 13.01 -9.00 -4.03
CA GLY A 79 11.66 -8.48 -3.84
C GLY A 79 11.53 -7.01 -4.22
N LEU A 80 12.44 -6.16 -3.73
CA LEU A 80 12.51 -4.74 -4.06
C LEU A 80 12.76 -4.51 -5.56
N ALA A 81 13.68 -5.29 -6.16
CA ALA A 81 13.93 -5.22 -7.60
C ALA A 81 12.71 -5.64 -8.45
N CYS A 82 11.80 -6.45 -7.90
CA CYS A 82 10.55 -6.81 -8.56
C CYS A 82 9.52 -5.69 -8.51
N LEU A 83 9.46 -4.89 -7.44
CA LEU A 83 8.48 -3.80 -7.31
C LEU A 83 8.60 -2.79 -8.45
N GLY A 84 9.83 -2.43 -8.84
CA GLY A 84 10.08 -1.55 -10.00
C GLY A 84 9.64 -2.13 -11.36
N LYS A 85 9.30 -3.42 -11.43
CA LYS A 85 8.89 -4.12 -12.65
C LYS A 85 7.40 -4.48 -12.67
N VAL A 86 6.66 -4.27 -11.58
CA VAL A 86 5.25 -4.66 -11.46
C VAL A 86 4.43 -4.05 -12.59
N ASN A 87 4.62 -2.75 -12.85
CA ASN A 87 3.89 -2.03 -13.90
C ASN A 87 4.09 -2.65 -15.29
N MET A 88 5.31 -3.08 -15.63
CA MET A 88 5.59 -3.70 -16.93
C MET A 88 5.13 -5.17 -17.02
N THR A 89 5.10 -5.87 -15.88
CA THR A 89 4.80 -7.30 -15.84
C THR A 89 3.30 -7.56 -15.81
N TYR A 90 2.56 -6.69 -15.14
CA TYR A 90 1.14 -6.90 -14.82
C TYR A 90 0.24 -5.76 -15.34
N GLU A 91 0.69 -4.96 -16.32
CA GLU A 91 -0.09 -3.84 -16.90
C GLU A 91 -1.52 -4.22 -17.30
N ASN A 92 -1.72 -5.47 -17.72
CA ASN A 92 -3.02 -5.98 -18.18
C ASN A 92 -3.91 -6.56 -17.05
N ASP A 93 -3.38 -6.74 -15.83
CA ASP A 93 -4.16 -7.17 -14.65
C ASP A 93 -4.63 -5.94 -13.87
N GLN A 94 -5.76 -5.36 -14.31
CA GLN A 94 -6.29 -4.12 -13.75
C GLN A 94 -6.51 -4.20 -12.23
N ASP A 95 -7.05 -5.32 -11.72
CA ASP A 95 -7.29 -5.51 -10.30
C ASP A 95 -5.98 -5.46 -9.50
N LEU A 96 -4.94 -6.14 -9.99
CA LEU A 96 -3.63 -6.12 -9.34
C LEU A 96 -2.99 -4.74 -9.43
N MET A 97 -3.11 -4.04 -10.56
CA MET A 97 -2.56 -2.70 -10.75
C MET A 97 -3.24 -1.68 -9.84
N ILE A 98 -4.56 -1.73 -9.67
CA ILE A 98 -5.28 -0.90 -8.70
C ILE A 98 -4.75 -1.13 -7.29
N ARG A 99 -4.50 -2.39 -6.91
CA ARG A 99 -3.93 -2.72 -5.59
C ARG A 99 -2.49 -2.23 -5.45
N TYR A 100 -1.68 -2.34 -6.51
CA TYR A 100 -0.30 -1.86 -6.53
C TYR A 100 -0.22 -0.34 -6.35
N TYR A 101 -1.01 0.43 -7.10
CA TYR A 101 -1.05 1.89 -6.95
C TYR A 101 -1.57 2.30 -5.57
N ARG A 102 -2.55 1.59 -5.01
CA ARG A 102 -2.99 1.82 -3.63
C ARG A 102 -1.88 1.53 -2.62
N PHE A 103 -1.07 0.49 -2.83
CA PHE A 103 0.09 0.19 -1.99
C PHE A 103 1.13 1.32 -2.05
N VAL A 104 1.47 1.82 -3.24
CA VAL A 104 2.41 2.95 -3.40
C VAL A 104 1.85 4.22 -2.75
N ALA A 105 0.57 4.53 -2.94
CA ALA A 105 -0.06 5.68 -2.31
C ALA A 105 -0.08 5.57 -0.78
N ASN A 106 -0.30 4.36 -0.24
CA ASN A 106 -0.24 4.12 1.20
C ASN A 106 1.16 4.31 1.77
N GLU A 107 2.20 3.92 1.03
CA GLU A 107 3.60 4.19 1.40
C GLU A 107 3.89 5.69 1.41
N GLU A 108 3.51 6.41 0.34
CA GLU A 108 3.70 7.86 0.25
C GLU A 108 3.01 8.58 1.42
N LEU A 109 1.74 8.28 1.69
CA LEU A 109 0.99 8.89 2.79
C LEU A 109 1.63 8.61 4.16
N ALA A 110 2.18 7.42 4.36
CA ALA A 110 2.88 7.08 5.60
C ALA A 110 4.15 7.91 5.80
N CYS A 111 4.91 8.13 4.72
CA CYS A 111 6.09 9.00 4.74
C CYS A 111 5.70 10.47 4.96
N ASP A 112 4.73 10.99 4.20
CA ASP A 112 4.25 12.37 4.31
C ASP A 112 3.76 12.71 5.72
N GLU A 113 2.97 11.81 6.33
CA GLU A 113 2.43 12.02 7.67
C GLU A 113 3.55 12.16 8.70
N ALA A 114 4.63 11.39 8.53
CA ALA A 114 5.79 11.43 9.41
C ALA A 114 6.64 12.70 9.20
N GLU A 115 6.82 13.14 7.95
CA GLU A 115 7.65 14.31 7.61
C GLU A 115 6.96 15.64 7.90
N LEU A 116 5.70 15.77 7.47
CA LEU A 116 4.96 17.04 7.51
C LEU A 116 4.36 17.31 8.89
N GLY A 117 4.25 16.27 9.72
CA GLY A 117 3.48 16.32 10.96
C GLY A 117 1.98 16.54 10.71
N PRO A 118 1.17 16.63 11.77
CA PRO A 118 -0.29 16.60 11.66
C PRO A 118 -0.88 17.80 10.89
N GLU A 119 -0.32 18.99 11.06
CA GLU A 119 -0.83 20.19 10.38
C GLU A 119 -0.47 20.20 8.89
N GLY A 120 0.80 19.96 8.55
CA GLY A 120 1.23 19.93 7.15
C GLY A 120 0.61 18.76 6.38
N PHE A 121 0.42 17.62 7.02
CA PHE A 121 -0.28 16.48 6.42
C PHE A 121 -1.77 16.79 6.16
N ALA A 122 -2.45 17.47 7.09
CA ALA A 122 -3.83 17.89 6.90
C ALA A 122 -3.98 18.90 5.74
N GLU A 123 -3.04 19.84 5.60
CA GLU A 123 -3.00 20.78 4.48
C GLU A 123 -2.76 20.08 3.14
N LYS A 124 -1.81 19.13 3.08
CA LYS A 124 -1.58 18.31 1.87
C LYS A 124 -2.84 17.54 1.49
N LEU A 125 -3.50 16.90 2.45
CA LEU A 125 -4.71 16.12 2.21
C LEU A 125 -5.87 17.01 1.72
N HIS A 126 -6.06 18.18 2.34
CA HIS A 126 -7.08 19.13 1.91
C HIS A 126 -6.83 19.64 0.48
N SER A 127 -5.58 19.94 0.16
CA SER A 127 -5.19 20.38 -1.19
C SER A 127 -5.45 19.30 -2.25
N GLN A 128 -5.13 18.04 -1.93
CA GLN A 128 -5.41 16.90 -2.81
C GLN A 128 -6.91 16.65 -2.99
N GLN A 129 -7.71 16.79 -1.93
CA GLN A 129 -9.17 16.69 -2.02
C GLN A 129 -9.74 17.75 -2.96
N LYS A 130 -9.31 19.01 -2.80
CA LYS A 130 -9.76 20.12 -3.66
C LYS A 130 -9.39 19.90 -5.13
N LEU A 131 -8.19 19.39 -5.41
CA LEU A 131 -7.77 19.06 -6.76
C LEU A 131 -8.64 17.95 -7.37
N HIS A 132 -8.96 16.93 -6.57
CA HIS A 132 -9.82 15.84 -7.00
C HIS A 132 -11.25 16.31 -7.32
N GLU A 133 -11.82 17.17 -6.49
CA GLU A 133 -13.14 17.80 -6.74
C GLU A 133 -13.14 18.63 -8.02
N GLN A 134 -12.07 19.40 -8.27
CA GLN A 134 -11.94 20.18 -9.51
C GLN A 134 -11.86 19.29 -10.74
N LEU A 135 -11.10 18.20 -10.67
CA LEU A 135 -11.00 17.24 -11.78
C LEU A 135 -12.33 16.55 -12.03
N HIS A 136 -13.04 16.16 -10.97
CA HIS A 136 -14.38 15.59 -11.06
C HIS A 136 -15.32 16.53 -11.82
N HIS A 137 -15.37 17.79 -11.42
CA HIS A 137 -16.21 18.80 -12.06
C HIS A 137 -15.86 18.99 -13.55
N GLN A 138 -14.56 19.03 -13.88
CA GLN A 138 -14.12 19.11 -15.29
C GLN A 138 -14.53 17.89 -16.11
N MET A 139 -14.55 16.70 -15.52
CA MET A 139 -15.00 15.48 -16.21
C MET A 139 -16.52 15.46 -16.41
N GLU A 140 -17.29 15.92 -15.43
CA GLU A 140 -18.73 16.13 -15.55
C GLU A 140 -19.07 17.14 -16.64
N ASP A 141 -18.38 18.29 -16.64
CA ASP A 141 -18.55 19.35 -17.65
C ASP A 141 -18.18 18.87 -19.07
N ALA A 142 -17.19 17.98 -19.17
CA ALA A 142 -16.78 17.37 -20.44
C ALA A 142 -17.64 16.16 -20.84
N ASN A 143 -18.70 15.84 -20.08
CA ASN A 143 -19.64 14.75 -20.34
C ASN A 143 -18.96 13.37 -20.48
N PHE A 144 -17.90 13.13 -19.70
CA PHE A 144 -17.26 11.82 -19.61
C PHE A 144 -18.11 10.88 -18.74
N GLU A 145 -19.05 10.16 -19.36
CA GLU A 145 -19.69 9.00 -18.72
C GLU A 145 -18.76 7.79 -18.84
N SER A 146 -17.92 7.55 -17.82
CA SER A 146 -17.21 6.27 -17.68
C SER A 146 -17.87 5.45 -16.56
N GLU A 147 -18.03 4.14 -16.77
CA GLU A 147 -18.52 3.18 -15.77
C GLU A 147 -17.65 3.16 -14.48
N ALA A 148 -16.46 3.76 -14.52
CA ALA A 148 -15.72 4.19 -13.35
C ALA A 148 -16.31 5.50 -12.79
N SER A 149 -17.50 5.42 -12.20
CA SER A 149 -18.07 6.51 -11.40
C SER A 149 -17.07 6.85 -10.28
N ILE A 150 -16.43 8.02 -10.39
CA ILE A 150 -15.56 8.54 -9.35
C ILE A 150 -16.43 8.77 -8.12
N LEU A 151 -16.15 8.03 -7.06
CA LEU A 151 -16.87 8.17 -5.80
C LEU A 151 -16.65 9.59 -5.28
N SER A 152 -17.72 10.30 -4.94
CA SER A 152 -17.61 11.62 -4.30
C SER A 152 -16.80 11.51 -3.00
N ALA A 153 -16.25 12.63 -2.54
CA ALA A 153 -15.55 12.68 -1.25
C ALA A 153 -16.45 12.14 -0.11
N GLU A 154 -17.76 12.39 -0.15
CA GLU A 154 -18.69 11.80 0.83
C GLU A 154 -18.86 10.29 0.65
N GLN A 155 -18.90 9.79 -0.59
CA GLN A 155 -19.00 8.36 -0.86
C GLN A 155 -17.72 7.62 -0.44
N ILE A 156 -16.55 8.20 -0.65
CA ILE A 156 -15.27 7.69 -0.16
C ILE A 156 -15.24 7.69 1.37
N GLN A 157 -15.63 8.80 2.01
CA GLN A 157 -15.70 8.89 3.47
C GLN A 157 -16.69 7.90 4.07
N GLU A 158 -17.84 7.66 3.41
CA GLU A 158 -18.83 6.67 3.84
C GLU A 158 -18.28 5.24 3.70
N ILE A 159 -17.53 4.94 2.65
CA ILE A 159 -16.85 3.62 2.48
C ILE A 159 -15.76 3.43 3.55
N VAL A 160 -14.94 4.45 3.81
CA VAL A 160 -13.93 4.43 4.87
C VAL A 160 -14.61 4.24 6.23
N ARG A 161 -15.63 5.04 6.55
CA ARG A 161 -16.40 4.95 7.79
C ARG A 161 -17.01 3.56 8.01
N ARG A 162 -17.57 2.95 6.95
CA ARG A 162 -18.13 1.59 7.02
C ARG A 162 -17.07 0.51 7.24
N ARG A 163 -15.84 0.70 6.75
CA ARG A 163 -14.72 -0.23 6.98
C ARG A 163 -14.07 -0.07 8.35
N VAL A 164 -14.03 1.14 8.90
CA VAL A 164 -13.39 1.44 10.20
C VAL A 164 -14.37 1.35 11.37
N SER A 165 -15.68 1.26 11.14
CA SER A 165 -16.65 0.96 12.20
C SER A 165 -16.41 -0.46 12.72
N PRO A 166 -15.99 -0.66 14.00
CA PRO A 166 -16.08 -1.97 14.59
C PRO A 166 -17.55 -2.37 14.54
N LEU A 167 -17.84 -3.60 14.14
CA LEU A 167 -19.12 -4.25 14.41
C LEU A 167 -19.38 -4.17 15.92
N PHE A 168 -20.03 -3.10 16.35
CA PHE A 168 -20.56 -2.97 17.69
C PHE A 168 -21.78 -3.89 17.73
N ARG A 169 -21.58 -5.10 18.25
CA ARG A 169 -22.69 -5.91 18.78
C ARG A 169 -22.77 -5.65 20.28
N PRO A 170 -23.75 -4.88 20.78
CA PRO A 170 -24.16 -5.01 22.15
C PRO A 170 -25.13 -6.20 22.28
N SER A 171 -24.80 -7.06 23.25
CA SER A 171 -25.52 -8.23 23.80
C SER A 171 -25.84 -9.38 22.85
#